data_AF-A0A2W4SLN5-F1
#
_entry.id   AF-A0A2W4SLN5-F1
#
_cell.length_a   1.000
_cell.length_b   1.000
_cell.length_c   1.000
_cell.angle_alpha   90.00
_cell.angle_beta   90.00
_cell.angle_gamma   90.00
#
_symmetry.space_group_name_H-M   'P 1'
#
loop_
_entity.id
_entity.type
_entity.pdbx_description
1 polymer ?
#
loop_
_entity_poly.entity_id
_entity_poly.type
_entity_poly.pdbx_seq_one_letter_code
_entity_poly.pdbx_strand_id
1 'polypeptide(L)'
;RQIESYRPAAPEPEPEIPMEPAEREAIMAEILRELMADPEARSRQVAVLYQDFTVRCRMRRLGRTQLSLDEFRRRLAVAKAGASDEIVGSQVWQAAVEASLALPDDLHGLFLFIARAALEGAPCPSDAELARVYGSHSPSRARRLIAYIEERGLLVCHVDFRGQRTLALPTLGIETAPGQGSVRTTGMPRGARG
;
A
#
# COMPACT_ATOMS: atom_id res chain seq x y z
N ARG A 1 45.42 -45.48 -16.81
CA ARG A 1 43.95 -45.30 -16.84
C ARG A 1 43.67 -43.85 -16.51
N GLN A 2 43.29 -43.07 -17.52
CA GLN A 2 43.05 -41.63 -17.44
C GLN A 2 41.57 -41.44 -17.10
N ILE A 3 41.27 -40.72 -16.02
CA ILE A 3 39.89 -40.41 -15.66
C ILE A 3 39.53 -39.14 -16.42
N GLU A 4 38.81 -39.32 -17.51
CA GLU A 4 38.27 -38.26 -18.34
C GLU A 4 37.21 -37.51 -17.52
N SER A 5 37.51 -36.26 -17.18
CA SER A 5 36.61 -35.39 -16.42
C SER A 5 35.41 -35.03 -17.30
N TYR A 6 34.31 -35.77 -17.15
CA TYR A 6 33.03 -35.40 -17.71
C TYR A 6 32.54 -34.12 -17.01
N ARG A 7 32.63 -32.99 -17.72
CA ARG A 7 31.97 -31.74 -17.34
C ARG A 7 30.61 -31.74 -18.05
N PRO A 8 29.48 -31.88 -17.34
CA PRO A 8 28.18 -31.80 -17.98
C PRO A 8 28.05 -30.43 -18.65
N ALA A 9 27.64 -30.44 -19.91
CA ALA A 9 27.33 -29.22 -20.65
C ALA A 9 26.25 -28.46 -19.86
N ALA A 10 26.49 -27.17 -19.62
CA ALA A 10 25.45 -26.31 -19.07
C ALA A 10 24.27 -26.32 -20.08
N PRO A 11 23.03 -26.50 -19.62
CA PRO A 11 21.88 -26.42 -20.52
C PRO A 11 21.92 -25.08 -21.25
N GLU A 12 21.77 -25.14 -22.58
CA GLU A 12 21.63 -23.94 -23.40
C GLU A 12 20.44 -23.11 -22.86
N PRO A 13 20.59 -21.78 -22.73
CA PRO A 13 19.49 -20.95 -22.27
C PRO A 13 18.32 -21.13 -23.23
N GLU A 14 17.21 -21.69 -22.72
CA GLU A 14 15.94 -21.75 -23.44
C GLU A 14 15.63 -20.34 -23.99
N PRO A 15 15.18 -20.22 -25.26
CA PRO A 15 14.82 -18.93 -25.81
C PRO A 15 13.75 -18.29 -24.90
N GLU A 16 14.07 -17.13 -24.32
CA GLU A 16 13.12 -16.32 -23.57
C GLU A 16 12.01 -15.92 -24.55
N ILE A 17 10.87 -16.62 -24.50
CA ILE A 17 9.66 -16.19 -25.21
C ILE A 17 9.33 -14.80 -24.66
N PRO A 18 9.21 -13.76 -25.50
CA PRO A 18 8.82 -12.44 -25.04
C PRO A 18 7.46 -12.54 -24.34
N MET A 19 7.46 -12.31 -23.03
CA MET A 19 6.23 -12.24 -22.25
C MET A 19 5.52 -10.93 -22.56
N GLU A 20 4.21 -11.00 -22.77
CA GLU A 20 3.41 -9.82 -23.07
C GLU A 20 3.44 -8.81 -21.89
N PRO A 21 3.49 -7.49 -22.16
CA PRO A 21 3.58 -6.49 -21.09
C PRO A 21 2.45 -6.57 -20.04
N ALA A 22 1.23 -6.92 -20.47
CA ALA A 22 0.09 -7.07 -19.58
C ALA A 22 0.23 -8.31 -18.67
N GLU A 23 0.72 -9.43 -19.21
CA GLU A 23 1.01 -10.65 -18.44
C GLU A 23 2.09 -10.38 -17.40
N ARG A 24 3.14 -9.65 -17.79
CA ARG A 24 4.19 -9.20 -16.88
C ARG A 24 3.63 -8.40 -15.71
N GLU A 25 2.80 -7.40 -15.98
CA GLU A 25 2.20 -6.55 -14.94
C GLU A 25 1.30 -7.36 -14.01
N ALA A 26 0.51 -8.29 -14.55
CA ALA A 26 -0.34 -9.18 -13.75
C ALA A 26 0.48 -10.03 -12.77
N ILE A 27 1.61 -10.61 -13.21
CA ILE A 27 2.47 -11.41 -12.32
C ILE A 27 3.16 -10.51 -11.28
N MET A 28 3.59 -9.29 -11.63
CA MET A 28 4.15 -8.36 -10.65
C MET A 28 3.13 -7.97 -9.57
N ALA A 29 1.89 -7.69 -9.98
CA ALA A 29 0.79 -7.42 -9.06
C ALA A 29 0.51 -8.62 -8.14
N GLU A 30 0.55 -9.84 -8.68
CA GLU A 30 0.42 -11.08 -7.89
C GLU A 30 1.51 -11.20 -6.82
N ILE A 31 2.78 -11.02 -7.20
CA ILE A 31 3.91 -11.09 -6.26
C ILE A 31 3.71 -10.08 -5.11
N LEU A 32 3.27 -8.86 -5.43
CA LEU A 32 3.02 -7.84 -4.42
C LEU A 32 1.85 -8.21 -3.51
N ARG A 33 0.80 -8.81 -4.06
CA ARG A 33 -0.34 -9.31 -3.29
C ARG A 33 0.08 -10.45 -2.35
N GLU A 34 0.87 -11.40 -2.82
CA GLU A 34 1.46 -12.47 -2.00
C GLU A 34 2.31 -11.90 -0.86
N LEU A 35 3.15 -10.88 -1.13
CA LEU A 35 3.94 -10.21 -0.11
C LEU A 35 3.06 -9.52 0.94
N MET A 36 1.95 -8.91 0.54
CA MET A 36 1.04 -8.23 1.46
C MET A 36 0.10 -9.19 2.20
N ALA A 37 -0.12 -10.40 1.67
CA ALA A 37 -0.87 -11.45 2.36
C ALA A 37 -0.13 -11.98 3.59
N ASP A 38 1.21 -11.99 3.58
CA ASP A 38 2.04 -12.36 4.73
C ASP A 38 2.07 -11.24 5.80
N PRO A 39 1.51 -11.46 7.00
CA PRO A 39 1.55 -10.48 8.09
C PRO A 39 2.97 -10.10 8.54
N GLU A 40 3.92 -11.03 8.50
CA GLU A 40 5.29 -10.74 8.88
C GLU A 40 5.95 -9.82 7.85
N ALA A 41 5.80 -10.14 6.56
CA ALA A 41 6.33 -9.33 5.47
C ALA A 41 5.80 -7.88 5.53
N ARG A 42 4.51 -7.67 5.83
CA ARG A 42 3.94 -6.32 5.95
C ARG A 42 4.65 -5.41 6.96
N SER A 43 5.28 -6.00 7.98
CA SER A 43 6.02 -5.26 9.02
C SER A 43 7.50 -5.00 8.68
N ARG A 44 8.03 -5.65 7.63
CA ARG A 44 9.45 -5.55 7.24
C ARG A 44 9.77 -4.19 6.61
N GLN A 45 11.04 -3.81 6.67
CA GLN A 45 11.54 -2.60 6.03
C GLN A 45 11.37 -2.69 4.50
N VAL A 46 11.09 -1.55 3.85
CA VAL A 46 10.88 -1.48 2.40
C VAL A 46 12.06 -2.04 1.60
N ALA A 47 13.29 -1.79 2.05
CA ALA A 47 14.49 -2.35 1.39
C ALA A 47 14.52 -3.89 1.41
N VAL A 48 14.07 -4.51 2.50
CA VAL A 48 13.97 -5.97 2.62
C VAL A 48 12.88 -6.51 1.71
N LEU A 49 11.72 -5.84 1.66
CA LEU A 49 10.63 -6.20 0.75
C LEU A 49 11.02 -6.09 -0.72
N TYR A 50 11.83 -5.08 -1.08
CA TYR A 50 12.33 -4.91 -2.44
C TYR A 50 13.27 -6.06 -2.86
N GLN A 51 14.12 -6.54 -1.95
CA GLN A 51 14.98 -7.70 -2.21
C GLN A 51 14.15 -8.98 -2.40
N ASP A 52 13.18 -9.25 -1.52
CA ASP A 52 12.27 -10.41 -1.66
C ASP A 52 11.47 -10.34 -2.98
N PHE A 53 10.89 -9.18 -3.29
CA PHE A 53 10.21 -8.93 -4.57
C PHE A 53 11.12 -9.26 -5.77
N THR A 54 12.36 -8.77 -5.77
CA THR A 54 13.31 -9.01 -6.86
C THR A 54 13.64 -10.50 -7.00
N VAL A 55 13.79 -11.23 -5.89
CA VAL A 55 13.98 -12.68 -5.90
C VAL A 55 12.77 -13.39 -6.51
N ARG A 56 11.55 -13.03 -6.09
CA ARG A 56 10.31 -13.61 -6.65
C ARG A 56 10.13 -13.32 -8.13
N CYS A 57 10.46 -12.11 -8.59
CA CYS A 57 10.44 -11.77 -10.01
C CYS A 57 11.38 -12.65 -10.83
N ARG A 58 12.58 -12.95 -10.31
CA ARG A 58 13.54 -13.86 -10.95
C ARG A 58 13.01 -15.29 -11.00
N MET A 59 12.42 -15.77 -9.90
CA MET A 59 11.81 -17.11 -9.83
C MET A 59 10.65 -17.28 -10.83
N ARG A 60 9.89 -16.21 -11.08
CA ARG A 60 8.78 -16.16 -12.04
C ARG A 60 9.23 -15.85 -13.49
N ARG A 61 10.55 -15.83 -13.76
CA ARG A 61 11.14 -15.53 -15.07
C ARG A 61 10.63 -14.22 -15.70
N LEU A 62 10.35 -13.19 -14.90
CA LEU A 62 9.88 -11.88 -15.38
C LEU A 62 10.94 -11.06 -16.15
N GLY A 63 11.94 -11.69 -16.77
CA GLY A 63 13.02 -11.01 -17.49
C GLY A 63 13.90 -10.11 -16.60
N ARG A 64 15.00 -9.62 -17.16
CA ARG A 64 16.06 -8.92 -16.41
C ARG A 64 15.77 -7.46 -16.03
N THR A 65 14.67 -6.87 -16.51
CA THR A 65 14.34 -5.47 -16.21
C THR A 65 14.14 -5.29 -14.70
N GLN A 66 15.12 -4.67 -14.06
CA GLN A 66 15.07 -4.34 -12.64
C GLN A 66 14.10 -3.18 -12.46
N LEU A 67 12.99 -3.42 -11.78
CA LEU A 67 12.08 -2.38 -11.35
C LEU A 67 12.85 -1.43 -10.41
N SER A 68 12.81 -0.11 -10.60
CA SER A 68 13.51 0.80 -9.69
C SER A 68 12.89 0.73 -8.28
N LEU A 69 13.64 1.15 -7.26
CA LEU A 69 13.12 1.17 -5.89
C LEU A 69 11.89 2.08 -5.76
N ASP A 70 11.86 3.20 -6.48
CA ASP A 70 10.75 4.15 -6.43
C ASP A 70 9.51 3.57 -7.13
N GLU A 71 9.70 2.91 -8.27
CA GLU A 71 8.67 2.16 -8.99
C GLU A 71 8.06 1.06 -8.11
N PHE A 72 8.90 0.40 -7.32
CA PHE A 72 8.49 -0.63 -6.36
C PHE A 72 7.69 -0.02 -5.22
N ARG A 73 8.15 1.09 -4.63
CA ARG A 73 7.43 1.77 -3.54
C ARG A 73 6.03 2.18 -3.97
N ARG A 74 5.88 2.73 -5.18
CA ARG A 74 4.56 3.09 -5.73
C ARG A 74 3.64 1.88 -5.85
N ARG A 75 4.11 0.79 -6.45
CA ARG A 75 3.32 -0.44 -6.59
C ARG A 75 3.02 -1.09 -5.23
N LEU A 76 3.97 -1.05 -4.30
CA LEU A 76 3.78 -1.52 -2.93
C LEU A 76 2.71 -0.70 -2.20
N ALA A 77 2.65 0.62 -2.41
CA ALA A 77 1.62 1.48 -1.84
C ALA A 77 0.21 1.10 -2.36
N VAL A 78 0.08 0.85 -3.66
CA VAL A 78 -1.15 0.33 -4.27
C VAL A 78 -1.55 -1.02 -3.65
N ALA A 79 -0.60 -1.95 -3.55
CA ALA A 79 -0.85 -3.26 -2.95
C ALA A 79 -1.24 -3.17 -1.45
N LYS A 80 -0.62 -2.26 -0.69
CA LYS A 80 -0.96 -1.99 0.72
C LYS A 80 -2.35 -1.39 0.90
N ALA A 81 -2.80 -0.57 -0.05
CA ALA A 81 -4.15 -0.03 -0.02
C ALA A 81 -5.21 -1.12 -0.21
N GLY A 82 -4.87 -2.24 -0.86
CA GLY A 82 -5.75 -3.40 -1.01
C GLY A 82 -6.98 -3.10 -1.87
N ALA A 83 -6.83 -2.28 -2.91
CA ALA A 83 -7.88 -2.01 -3.88
C ALA A 83 -8.13 -3.23 -4.79
N SER A 84 -9.38 -3.46 -5.18
CA SER A 84 -9.73 -4.48 -6.16
C SER A 84 -9.29 -4.07 -7.57
N ASP A 85 -9.18 -5.03 -8.49
CA ASP A 85 -8.81 -4.73 -9.88
C ASP A 85 -9.79 -3.76 -10.55
N GLU A 86 -11.07 -3.83 -10.19
CA GLU A 86 -12.11 -2.88 -10.64
C GLU A 86 -11.81 -1.45 -10.19
N ILE A 87 -11.48 -1.26 -8.91
CA ILE A 87 -11.09 0.05 -8.37
C ILE A 87 -9.80 0.52 -9.04
N VAL A 88 -8.80 -0.35 -9.16
CA VAL A 88 -7.51 -0.03 -9.77
C VAL A 88 -7.67 0.43 -11.22
N GLY A 89 -8.60 -0.15 -11.96
CA GLY A 89 -8.92 0.25 -13.34
C GLY A 89 -9.67 1.58 -13.47
N SER A 90 -10.19 2.15 -12.38
CA SER A 90 -11.00 3.37 -12.44
C SER A 90 -10.15 4.64 -12.63
N GLN A 91 -10.68 5.62 -13.36
CA GLN A 91 -10.01 6.90 -13.59
C GLN A 91 -9.76 7.67 -12.28
N VAL A 92 -10.70 7.59 -11.33
CA VAL A 92 -10.57 8.26 -10.03
C VAL A 92 -9.45 7.62 -9.20
N TRP A 93 -9.25 6.30 -9.27
CA TRP A 93 -8.12 5.65 -8.64
C TRP A 93 -6.78 6.09 -9.24
N GLN A 94 -6.69 6.15 -10.57
CA GLN A 94 -5.48 6.64 -11.24
C GLN A 94 -5.16 8.09 -10.83
N ALA A 95 -6.18 8.95 -10.72
CA ALA A 95 -6.02 10.30 -10.19
C ALA A 95 -5.57 10.30 -8.72
N ALA A 96 -6.02 9.34 -7.89
CA ALA A 96 -5.54 9.19 -6.52
C ALA A 96 -4.07 8.77 -6.46
N VAL A 97 -3.63 7.86 -7.33
CA VAL A 97 -2.22 7.46 -7.46
C VAL A 97 -1.36 8.66 -7.85
N GLU A 98 -1.78 9.45 -8.83
CA GLU A 98 -1.08 10.68 -9.23
C GLU A 98 -1.03 11.72 -8.10
N ALA A 99 -2.17 11.97 -7.42
CA ALA A 99 -2.23 12.90 -6.30
C ALA A 99 -1.31 12.48 -5.14
N SER A 100 -1.14 11.17 -4.93
CA SER A 100 -0.25 10.65 -3.90
C SER A 100 1.23 11.04 -4.12
N LEU A 101 1.65 11.31 -5.36
CA LEU A 101 3.04 11.68 -5.67
C LEU A 101 3.47 13.02 -5.07
N ALA A 102 2.53 13.88 -4.68
CA ALA A 102 2.82 15.11 -3.94
C ALA A 102 3.13 14.87 -2.45
N LEU A 103 2.97 13.64 -1.97
CA LEU A 103 3.30 13.21 -0.60
C LEU A 103 4.66 12.48 -0.57
N PRO A 104 5.33 12.46 0.59
CA PRO A 104 6.41 11.51 0.85
C PRO A 104 5.97 10.05 0.60
N ASP A 105 6.89 9.23 0.08
CA ASP A 105 6.66 7.82 -0.26
C ASP A 105 6.02 7.00 0.88
N ASP A 106 6.37 7.28 2.14
CA ASP A 106 5.83 6.56 3.30
C ASP A 106 4.36 6.86 3.57
N LEU A 107 3.79 7.90 2.96
CA LEU A 107 2.38 8.27 3.07
C LEU A 107 1.53 7.83 1.87
N HIS A 108 2.14 7.40 0.75
CA HIS A 108 1.39 6.98 -0.44
C HIS A 108 0.38 5.89 -0.10
N GLY A 109 0.81 4.84 0.63
CA GLY A 109 -0.06 3.73 1.01
C GLY A 109 -1.20 4.16 1.96
N LEU A 110 -0.94 5.11 2.86
CA LEU A 110 -1.97 5.64 3.76
C LEU A 110 -3.02 6.45 2.99
N PHE A 111 -2.57 7.32 2.09
CA PHE A 111 -3.47 8.12 1.26
C PHE A 111 -4.32 7.25 0.34
N LEU A 112 -3.71 6.28 -0.34
CA LEU A 112 -4.41 5.36 -1.24
C LEU A 112 -5.40 4.45 -0.49
N PHE A 113 -5.10 4.06 0.75
CA PHE A 113 -6.05 3.35 1.60
C PHE A 113 -7.31 4.19 1.90
N ILE A 114 -7.14 5.49 2.18
CA ILE A 114 -8.26 6.41 2.41
C ILE A 114 -9.05 6.64 1.12
N ALA A 115 -8.36 6.85 -0.01
CA ALA A 115 -9.00 7.01 -1.31
C ALA A 115 -9.83 5.78 -1.71
N ARG A 116 -9.30 4.58 -1.46
CA ARG A 116 -10.06 3.33 -1.65
C ARG A 116 -11.32 3.31 -0.78
N ALA A 117 -11.20 3.60 0.52
CA ALA A 117 -12.35 3.62 1.42
C ALA A 117 -13.42 4.63 0.98
N ALA A 118 -13.02 5.78 0.44
CA ALA A 118 -13.93 6.77 -0.14
C ALA A 118 -14.62 6.27 -1.42
N LEU A 119 -13.89 5.63 -2.34
CA LEU A 119 -14.46 5.02 -3.54
C LEU A 119 -15.46 3.91 -3.22
N GLU A 120 -15.19 3.13 -2.18
CA GLU A 120 -16.06 2.05 -1.72
C GLU A 120 -17.26 2.57 -0.90
N GLY A 121 -17.33 3.87 -0.61
CA GLY A 121 -18.32 4.43 0.31
C GLY A 121 -18.23 3.85 1.73
N ALA A 122 -17.06 3.33 2.10
CA ALA A 122 -16.83 2.71 3.40
C ALA A 122 -16.80 3.78 4.51
N PRO A 123 -17.18 3.42 5.77
CA PRO A 123 -17.06 4.31 6.90
C PRO A 123 -15.63 4.83 7.07
N CYS A 124 -15.48 6.08 7.48
CA CYS A 124 -14.19 6.69 7.76
C CYS A 124 -13.38 5.80 8.71
N PRO A 125 -12.16 5.38 8.31
CA PRO A 125 -11.30 4.57 9.16
C PRO A 125 -10.99 5.28 10.47
N SER A 126 -10.86 4.52 11.55
CA SER A 126 -10.43 5.03 12.85
C SER A 126 -8.93 5.37 12.87
N ASP A 127 -8.51 6.23 13.80
CA ASP A 127 -7.09 6.56 13.99
C ASP A 127 -6.21 5.32 14.25
N ALA A 128 -6.76 4.28 14.86
CA ALA A 128 -6.04 3.04 15.11
C ALA A 128 -5.82 2.23 13.82
N GLU A 129 -6.80 2.23 12.91
CA GLU A 129 -6.67 1.59 11.59
C GLU A 129 -5.67 2.35 10.73
N LEU A 130 -5.79 3.68 10.66
CA LEU A 130 -4.86 4.55 9.94
C LEU A 130 -3.42 4.39 10.44
N ALA A 131 -3.24 4.31 11.76
CA ALA A 131 -1.94 4.05 12.35
C ALA A 131 -1.37 2.71 11.87
N ARG A 132 -2.16 1.62 11.90
CA ARG A 132 -1.71 0.30 11.46
C ARG A 132 -1.34 0.27 9.98
N VAL A 133 -2.11 0.93 9.12
CA VAL A 133 -1.80 1.05 7.67
C VAL A 133 -0.46 1.75 7.46
N TYR A 134 -0.16 2.78 8.24
CA TYR A 134 1.13 3.46 8.22
C TYR A 134 2.28 2.65 8.87
N GLY A 135 1.98 1.56 9.58
CA GLY A 135 2.99 0.78 10.33
C GLY A 135 3.27 1.31 11.74
N SER A 136 2.30 2.00 12.35
CA SER A 136 2.35 2.50 13.72
C SER A 136 1.23 1.93 14.58
N HIS A 137 1.45 1.85 15.89
CA HIS A 137 0.39 1.57 16.87
C HIS A 137 -0.15 2.83 17.56
N SER A 138 0.26 4.03 17.13
CA SER A 138 -0.08 5.30 17.79
C SER A 138 -1.22 6.04 17.07
N PRO A 139 -2.44 6.09 17.64
CA PRO A 139 -3.55 6.88 17.08
C PRO A 139 -3.21 8.37 16.94
N SER A 140 -2.47 8.92 17.91
CA SER A 140 -2.00 10.31 17.86
C SER A 140 -1.06 10.59 16.69
N ARG A 141 -0.27 9.59 16.26
CA ARG A 141 0.55 9.72 15.06
C ARG A 141 -0.33 9.79 13.82
N ALA A 142 -1.35 8.93 13.70
CA ALA A 142 -2.28 8.97 12.58
C ALA A 142 -2.95 10.35 12.45
N ARG A 143 -3.43 10.96 13.53
CA ARG A 143 -4.01 12.31 13.49
C ARG A 143 -3.05 13.36 12.94
N ARG A 144 -1.77 13.30 13.32
CA ARG A 144 -0.74 14.22 12.78
C ARG A 144 -0.50 14.00 11.29
N LEU A 145 -0.51 12.76 10.83
CA LEU A 145 -0.36 12.44 9.41
C LEU A 145 -1.55 12.94 8.60
N ILE A 146 -2.77 12.80 9.13
CA ILE A 146 -3.98 13.33 8.50
C ILE A 146 -3.91 14.86 8.39
N ALA A 147 -3.56 15.57 9.47
CA ALA A 147 -3.38 17.02 9.43
C ALA A 147 -2.32 17.45 8.40
N TYR A 148 -1.20 16.71 8.31
CA TYR A 148 -0.15 16.97 7.33
C TYR A 148 -0.61 16.80 5.86
N ILE A 149 -1.47 15.82 5.59
CA ILE A 149 -2.06 15.61 4.25
C ILE A 149 -3.09 16.70 3.96
N GLU A 150 -3.84 17.12 4.98
CA GLU A 150 -4.82 18.22 4.88
C GLU A 150 -4.16 19.57 4.60
N GLU A 151 -3.01 19.87 5.22
CA GLU A 151 -2.19 21.05 4.90
C GLU A 151 -1.73 21.11 3.43
N ARG A 152 -1.68 19.97 2.75
CA ARG A 152 -1.37 19.86 1.30
C ARG A 152 -2.61 19.95 0.40
N GLY A 153 -3.80 20.08 0.98
CA GLY A 153 -5.06 20.19 0.26
C GLY A 153 -5.53 18.88 -0.40
N LEU A 154 -4.90 17.74 -0.09
CA LEU A 154 -5.28 16.44 -0.66
C LEU A 154 -6.41 15.76 0.12
N LEU A 155 -6.65 16.20 1.35
CA LEU A 155 -7.67 15.65 2.22
C LEU A 155 -8.30 16.79 3.04
N VAL A 156 -9.56 16.65 3.43
CA VAL A 156 -10.22 17.50 4.43
C VAL A 156 -10.90 16.62 5.45
N CYS A 157 -10.69 16.92 6.73
CA CYS A 157 -11.29 16.19 7.84
C CYS A 157 -12.51 16.94 8.38
N HIS A 158 -13.71 16.39 8.15
CA HIS A 158 -14.94 16.90 8.75
C HIS A 158 -15.38 16.04 9.93
N VAL A 159 -15.87 16.67 11.00
CA VAL A 159 -16.51 15.98 12.13
C VAL A 159 -17.87 16.61 12.36
N ASP A 160 -18.92 15.79 12.29
CA ASP A 160 -20.28 16.25 12.50
C ASP A 160 -20.63 16.42 13.99
N PHE A 161 -21.83 16.91 14.28
CA PHE A 161 -22.33 17.10 15.65
C PHE A 161 -22.52 15.80 16.44
N ARG A 162 -22.54 14.64 15.76
CA ARG A 162 -22.61 13.29 16.37
C ARG A 162 -21.22 12.73 16.65
N GLY A 163 -20.17 13.45 16.29
CA GLY A 163 -18.78 13.02 16.42
C GLY A 163 -18.35 12.02 15.34
N GLN A 164 -19.13 11.84 14.28
CA GLN A 164 -18.75 11.03 13.13
C GLN A 164 -17.82 11.84 12.23
N ARG A 165 -16.69 11.23 11.88
CA ARG A 165 -15.69 11.80 10.98
C ARG A 165 -15.96 11.38 9.55
N THR A 166 -15.75 12.31 8.63
CA THR A 166 -15.63 12.07 7.18
C THR A 166 -14.28 12.59 6.71
N LEU A 167 -13.60 11.84 5.85
CA LEU A 167 -12.41 12.29 5.14
C LEU A 167 -12.79 12.52 3.68
N ALA A 168 -12.84 13.78 3.27
CA ALA A 168 -13.08 14.19 1.89
C ALA A 168 -11.75 14.31 1.15
N LEU A 169 -11.72 13.94 -0.14
CA LEU A 169 -10.58 14.11 -1.03
C LEU A 169 -10.99 15.09 -2.14
N PRO A 170 -10.84 16.42 -1.93
CA PRO A 170 -11.48 17.43 -2.78
C PRO A 170 -11.02 17.38 -4.23
N THR A 171 -9.74 17.09 -4.45
CA THR A 171 -9.14 16.98 -5.80
C THR A 171 -9.67 15.77 -6.59
N LEU A 172 -10.25 14.79 -5.89
CA LEU A 172 -10.82 13.57 -6.48
C LEU A 172 -12.35 13.56 -6.50
N GLY A 173 -13.00 14.50 -5.79
CA GLY A 173 -14.46 14.61 -5.71
C GLY A 173 -15.15 13.45 -4.98
N ILE A 174 -14.43 12.77 -4.08
CA ILE A 174 -14.92 11.61 -3.33
C ILE A 174 -14.73 11.83 -1.82
N GLU A 175 -15.49 11.12 -1.01
CA GLU A 175 -15.37 11.14 0.45
C GLU A 175 -15.75 9.80 1.07
N THR A 176 -15.20 9.49 2.25
CA THR A 176 -15.62 8.32 3.03
C THR A 176 -17.03 8.52 3.61
N ALA A 177 -17.77 7.45 3.87
CA ALA A 177 -18.98 7.57 4.68
C ALA A 177 -18.65 8.00 6.14
N PRO A 178 -19.60 8.58 6.89
CA PRO A 178 -19.36 8.96 8.28
C PRO A 178 -18.94 7.77 9.15
N GLY A 179 -17.84 7.90 9.90
CA GLY A 179 -17.27 6.84 10.73
C GLY A 179 -16.74 7.33 12.08
N GLN A 180 -16.43 6.40 13.00
CA GLN A 180 -15.88 6.77 14.31
C GLN A 180 -14.38 7.07 14.18
N GLY A 181 -14.03 8.33 13.91
CA GLY A 181 -12.65 8.74 13.64
C GLY A 181 -11.68 8.48 14.80
N SER A 182 -12.16 8.62 16.04
CA SER A 182 -11.45 8.16 17.25
C SER A 182 -12.17 6.93 17.78
N VAL A 183 -11.43 5.85 18.09
CA VAL A 183 -11.96 4.81 18.97
C VAL A 183 -12.20 5.49 20.33
N ARG A 184 -13.45 5.79 20.68
CA ARG A 184 -13.77 6.22 22.04
C ARG A 184 -13.44 5.04 22.95
N THR A 185 -12.27 5.07 23.58
CA THR A 185 -12.09 4.34 24.84
C THR A 185 -12.98 5.08 25.82
N THR A 186 -14.16 4.52 26.11
CA THR A 186 -15.01 4.98 27.20
C THR A 186 -14.13 5.15 28.43
N GLY A 187 -13.97 6.39 28.87
CA GLY A 187 -12.99 6.75 29.90
C GLY A 187 -13.23 5.93 31.16
N MET A 188 -12.23 5.18 31.59
CA MET A 188 -12.13 4.75 32.98
C MET A 188 -12.00 6.03 33.83
N PRO A 189 -12.83 6.25 34.85
CA PRO A 189 -12.74 7.46 35.66
C PRO A 189 -11.35 7.54 36.30
N ARG A 190 -10.63 8.63 36.03
CA ARG A 190 -9.41 8.98 36.76
C ARG A 190 -9.83 9.45 38.16
N GLY A 191 -9.93 8.51 39.09
CA GLY A 191 -10.28 8.81 40.47
C GLY A 191 -9.99 7.64 41.40
N ALA A 192 -8.70 7.38 41.65
CA ALA A 192 -8.18 6.74 42.86
C ALA A 192 -6.65 6.71 42.80
N ARG A 193 -6.01 7.83 43.12
CA ARG A 193 -4.74 7.79 43.84
C ARG A 193 -5.08 8.25 45.24
N GLY A 194 -4.71 7.41 46.22
CA GLY A 194 -5.00 7.61 47.64
C GLY A 194 -4.24 8.75 48.27
#